data_AF-A0AAU1SJN7-F1
#
_entry.id   AF-A0AAU1SJN7-F1
#
_cell.length_a   1.000
_cell.length_b   1.000
_cell.length_c   1.000
_cell.angle_alpha   90.00
_cell.angle_beta   90.00
_cell.angle_gamma   90.00
#
_symmetry.space_group_name_H-M   'P 1'
#
loop_
_entity.id
_entity.type
_entity.pdbx_description
1 polymer ?
#
loop_
_entity_poly.entity_id
_entity_poly.type
_entity_poly.pdbx_seq_one_letter_code
_entity_poly.pdbx_strand_id
1 'polypeptide(L)'
;MRDSDGVFTQFYEALRLPDYFGWNWPALRDCLRDLHWIDAKHFLLTIDDADAVLSESPEEREILFRALNDAAKHWAAQPDLPGQEKASFHAVLLCPPDVEEELRRELRA
;
A
#
# COMPACT_ATOMS: atom_id res chain seq x y z
N MET A 1 1.62 -12.05 6.25
CA MET A 1 0.38 -11.34 5.91
C MET A 1 -0.59 -12.30 5.18
N ARG A 2 -1.12 -13.32 5.88
CA ARG A 2 -1.96 -14.37 5.24
C ARG A 2 -3.45 -14.03 5.24
N ASP A 3 -3.87 -13.18 6.16
CA ASP A 3 -5.23 -12.66 6.37
C ASP A 3 -5.20 -11.13 6.54
N SER A 4 -6.39 -10.51 6.58
CA SER A 4 -6.55 -9.06 6.75
C SER A 4 -5.99 -8.55 8.07
N ASP A 5 -6.18 -9.27 9.18
CA ASP A 5 -5.64 -8.88 10.48
C ASP A 5 -4.11 -8.81 10.46
N GLY A 6 -3.46 -9.80 9.84
CA GLY A 6 -2.01 -9.79 9.64
C GLY A 6 -1.54 -8.65 8.74
N VAL A 7 -2.29 -8.31 7.69
CA VAL A 7 -2.00 -7.13 6.85
C VAL A 7 -2.11 -5.85 7.69
N PHE A 8 -3.22 -5.64 8.38
CA PHE A 8 -3.47 -4.44 9.17
C PHE A 8 -2.40 -4.26 10.25
N THR A 9 -2.00 -5.33 10.93
CA THR A 9 -0.93 -5.30 11.93
C THR A 9 0.40 -4.85 11.31
N GLN A 10 0.80 -5.43 10.18
CA GLN A 10 2.07 -5.08 9.53
C GLN A 10 2.08 -3.63 9.03
N PHE A 11 0.99 -3.14 8.46
CA PHE A 11 0.89 -1.74 8.05
C PHE A 11 0.87 -0.79 9.25
N TYR A 12 0.15 -1.13 10.32
CA TYR A 12 0.12 -0.36 11.56
C TYR A 12 1.52 -0.15 12.13
N GLU A 13 2.29 -1.22 12.23
CA GLU A 13 3.65 -1.19 12.76
C GLU A 13 4.63 -0.48 11.82
N ALA A 14 4.64 -0.84 10.53
CA ALA A 14 5.62 -0.33 9.56
C ALA A 14 5.43 1.15 9.23
N LEU A 15 4.17 1.60 9.11
CA LEU A 15 3.83 3.00 8.81
C LEU A 15 3.56 3.83 10.07
N ARG A 16 3.69 3.23 11.26
CA ARG A 16 3.38 3.85 12.56
C ARG A 16 2.01 4.52 12.52
N LEU A 17 1.00 3.77 12.09
CA LEU A 17 -0.35 4.31 11.95
C LEU A 17 -0.85 4.84 13.32
N PRO A 18 -1.75 5.85 13.33
CA PRO A 18 -2.23 6.43 14.57
C PRO A 18 -2.98 5.43 15.45
N ASP A 19 -2.96 5.63 16.77
CA ASP A 19 -3.63 4.75 17.76
C ASP A 19 -5.14 4.59 17.52
N TYR A 20 -5.78 5.53 16.82
CA TYR A 20 -7.18 5.48 16.43
C TYR A 20 -7.43 4.71 15.12
N PHE A 21 -6.42 4.02 14.59
CA PHE A 21 -6.54 3.24 13.37
C PHE A 21 -7.72 2.25 13.45
N GLY A 22 -8.56 2.23 12.41
CA GLY A 22 -9.86 1.55 12.45
C GLY A 22 -9.85 0.04 12.21
N TRP A 23 -8.70 -0.59 11.96
CA TRP A 23 -8.56 -2.04 11.72
C TRP A 23 -9.50 -2.57 10.62
N ASN A 24 -9.58 -1.84 9.50
CA ASN A 24 -10.39 -2.21 8.35
C ASN A 24 -9.83 -1.62 7.04
N TRP A 25 -10.27 -2.17 5.90
CA TRP A 25 -9.82 -1.76 4.57
C TRP A 25 -10.03 -0.27 4.25
N PRO A 26 -11.21 0.35 4.52
CA PRO A 26 -11.37 1.79 4.38
C PRO A 26 -10.34 2.61 5.18
N ALA A 27 -10.12 2.27 6.45
CA ALA A 27 -9.16 2.97 7.30
C ALA A 27 -7.73 2.87 6.76
N LEU A 28 -7.32 1.69 6.28
CA LEU A 28 -6.01 1.50 5.66
C LEU A 28 -5.85 2.36 4.41
N ARG A 29 -6.84 2.34 3.51
CA ARG A 29 -6.83 3.13 2.28
C ARG A 29 -6.72 4.64 2.57
N ASP A 30 -7.42 5.11 3.59
CA ASP A 30 -7.39 6.52 3.96
C ASP A 30 -6.01 6.89 4.53
N CYS A 31 -5.40 6.03 5.36
CA CYS A 31 -4.03 6.22 5.85
C CYS A 31 -2.99 6.23 4.71
N LEU A 32 -3.11 5.36 3.71
CA LEU A 32 -2.15 5.33 2.59
C LEU A 32 -2.20 6.61 1.71
N ARG A 33 -3.30 7.35 1.76
CA ARG A 33 -3.46 8.63 1.06
C ARG A 33 -3.02 9.82 1.89
N ASP A 34 -2.90 9.66 3.20
CA ASP A 34 -2.50 10.71 4.13
C ASP A 34 -1.56 10.16 5.21
N LEU A 35 -0.27 10.38 5.00
CA LEU A 35 0.81 9.96 5.90
C LEU A 35 1.41 11.15 6.66
N HIS A 36 0.61 12.17 6.98
CA HIS A 36 1.10 13.43 7.57
C HIS A 36 1.86 13.29 8.89
N TRP A 37 1.70 12.18 9.61
CA TRP A 37 2.43 11.90 10.86
C TRP A 37 3.88 11.42 10.62
N ILE A 38 4.25 11.08 9.39
CA ILE A 38 5.62 10.72 9.01
C ILE A 38 6.28 11.95 8.38
N ASP A 39 7.39 12.41 8.97
CA ASP A 39 8.17 13.52 8.43
C ASP A 39 9.03 13.06 7.24
N ALA A 40 8.37 12.85 6.10
CA ALA A 40 8.99 12.44 4.83
C ALA A 40 8.21 13.02 3.64
N LYS A 41 8.95 13.27 2.54
CA LYS A 41 8.37 13.70 1.25
C LYS A 41 8.17 12.52 0.30
N HIS A 42 9.04 11.53 0.36
CA HIS A 42 9.04 10.41 -0.56
C HIS A 42 8.87 9.11 0.21
N PHE A 43 7.79 8.40 -0.09
CA PHE A 43 7.44 7.12 0.50
C PHE A 43 7.70 6.00 -0.51
N LEU A 44 8.45 4.99 -0.07
CA LEU A 44 8.61 3.72 -0.77
C LEU A 44 8.13 2.63 0.18
N LEU A 45 7.01 1.99 -0.18
CA LEU A 45 6.48 0.85 0.53
C LEU A 45 6.85 -0.42 -0.22
N THR A 46 7.53 -1.34 0.44
CA THR A 46 7.87 -2.65 -0.10
C THR A 46 6.99 -3.72 0.54
N ILE A 47 6.37 -4.55 -0.28
CA ILE A 47 5.67 -5.76 0.17
C ILE A 47 6.54 -6.95 -0.23
N ASP A 48 7.18 -7.57 0.76
CA ASP A 48 7.91 -8.81 0.59
C ASP A 48 6.94 -9.98 0.42
N ASP A 49 7.36 -11.03 -0.31
CA ASP A 49 6.56 -12.22 -0.63
C ASP A 49 5.14 -11.87 -1.09
N ALA A 50 5.04 -10.91 -2.03
CA ALA A 50 3.78 -10.36 -2.50
C ALA A 50 2.89 -11.40 -3.21
N ASP A 51 3.46 -12.49 -3.67
CA ASP A 51 2.75 -13.67 -4.19
C ASP A 51 2.03 -14.47 -3.08
N ALA A 52 2.48 -14.36 -1.83
CA ALA A 52 1.90 -15.05 -0.68
C ALA A 52 1.00 -14.14 0.17
N VAL A 53 0.95 -12.83 -0.09
CA VAL A 53 0.07 -11.91 0.64
C VAL A 53 -1.39 -12.30 0.41
N LEU A 54 -2.16 -12.40 1.50
CA LEU A 54 -3.58 -12.73 1.48
C LEU A 54 -3.89 -13.98 0.63
N SER A 55 -2.99 -14.97 0.62
CA SER A 55 -3.14 -16.19 -0.17
C SER A 55 -4.42 -16.98 0.17
N GLU A 56 -5.00 -16.74 1.34
CA GLU A 56 -6.23 -17.38 1.82
C GLU A 56 -7.49 -16.58 1.47
N SER A 57 -7.36 -15.39 0.88
CA SER A 57 -8.48 -14.48 0.56
C SER A 57 -8.17 -13.62 -0.68
N PRO A 58 -8.35 -14.19 -1.90
CA PRO A 58 -8.09 -13.49 -3.16
C PRO A 58 -8.84 -12.17 -3.32
N GLU A 59 -10.07 -12.09 -2.81
CA GLU A 59 -10.90 -10.88 -2.87
C GLU A 59 -10.28 -9.75 -2.03
N GLU A 60 -9.75 -10.07 -0.84
CA GLU A 60 -9.07 -9.09 0.00
C GLU A 60 -7.71 -8.67 -0.60
N ARG A 61 -7.03 -9.59 -1.28
CA ARG A 61 -5.79 -9.29 -2.01
C ARG A 61 -6.00 -8.25 -3.09
N GLU A 62 -7.08 -8.38 -3.86
CA GLU A 62 -7.48 -7.37 -4.85
C GLU A 62 -7.72 -6.01 -4.18
N ILE A 63 -8.40 -5.99 -3.02
CA ILE A 63 -8.63 -4.75 -2.25
C ILE A 63 -7.30 -4.11 -1.83
N LEU A 64 -6.33 -4.89 -1.35
CA LEU A 64 -5.01 -4.38 -0.97
C LEU A 64 -4.28 -3.77 -2.17
N PHE A 65 -4.16 -4.50 -3.29
CA PHE A 65 -3.45 -4.02 -4.47
C PHE A 65 -4.11 -2.77 -5.07
N ARG A 66 -5.44 -2.75 -5.09
CA ARG A 66 -6.18 -1.55 -5.50
C ARG A 66 -5.92 -0.37 -4.57
N ALA A 67 -5.91 -0.58 -3.24
CA ALA A 67 -5.62 0.48 -2.29
C ALA A 67 -4.20 1.07 -2.48
N LEU A 68 -3.20 0.23 -2.72
CA LEU A 68 -1.82 0.66 -3.02
C LEU A 68 -1.74 1.47 -4.32
N ASN A 69 -2.39 0.99 -5.38
CA ASN A 69 -2.44 1.68 -6.68
C ASN A 69 -3.16 3.03 -6.58
N ASP A 70 -4.30 3.06 -5.87
CA ASP A 70 -5.07 4.28 -5.65
C ASP A 70 -4.28 5.31 -4.83
N ALA A 71 -3.51 4.86 -3.83
CA ALA A 71 -2.60 5.74 -3.09
C ALA A 71 -1.53 6.32 -4.02
N ALA A 72 -0.82 5.49 -4.78
CA ALA A 72 0.19 5.96 -5.74
C ALA A 72 -0.37 7.01 -6.71
N LYS A 73 -1.57 6.76 -7.26
CA LYS A 73 -2.29 7.71 -8.12
C LYS A 73 -2.66 9.01 -7.40
N HIS A 74 -3.14 8.91 -6.16
CA HIS A 74 -3.49 10.07 -5.35
C HIS A 74 -2.30 11.01 -5.14
N TRP A 75 -1.16 10.49 -4.70
CA TRP A 75 0.06 11.26 -4.50
C TRP A 75 0.61 11.83 -5.82
N ALA A 76 0.59 11.04 -6.90
CA ALA A 76 1.02 11.51 -8.22
C ALA A 76 0.14 12.64 -8.78
N ALA A 77 -1.16 12.64 -8.47
CA ALA A 77 -2.12 13.64 -8.91
C ALA A 77 -2.09 14.95 -8.12
N GLN A 78 -1.33 15.03 -7.02
CA GLN A 78 -1.25 16.27 -6.25
C GLN A 78 -0.68 17.41 -7.10
N PRO A 79 -1.26 18.62 -6.99
CA PRO A 79 -0.84 19.77 -7.76
C PRO A 79 0.58 20.19 -7.38
N ASP A 80 1.31 20.67 -8.38
CA ASP A 80 2.61 21.28 -8.15
C ASP A 80 2.39 22.69 -7.58
N LEU A 81 2.85 22.93 -6.36
CA LEU A 81 2.67 24.19 -5.65
C LEU A 81 4.00 24.95 -5.60
N PRO A 82 4.03 26.25 -5.99
CA PRO A 82 5.27 27.03 -5.99
C PRO A 82 5.97 27.03 -4.62
N GLY A 83 7.24 26.60 -4.61
CA GLY A 83 8.06 26.57 -3.39
C GLY A 83 7.82 25.37 -2.49
N GLN A 84 7.00 24.40 -2.89
CA GLN A 84 6.78 23.15 -2.16
C GLN A 84 7.29 21.97 -2.97
N GLU A 85 8.20 21.19 -2.38
CA GLU A 85 8.65 19.94 -2.96
C GLU A 85 7.49 18.94 -3.03
N LYS A 86 7.28 18.36 -4.21
CA LYS A 86 6.19 17.42 -4.47
C LYS A 86 6.45 16.10 -3.77
N ALA A 87 5.50 15.68 -2.93
CA ALA A 87 5.56 14.39 -2.28
C ALA A 87 5.29 13.25 -3.28
N SER A 88 5.84 12.07 -3.01
CA SER A 88 5.62 10.88 -3.85
C SER A 88 5.38 9.63 -3.01
N PHE A 89 4.56 8.73 -3.52
CA PHE A 89 4.33 7.41 -2.93
C PHE A 89 4.51 6.34 -3.99
N HIS A 90 5.37 5.36 -3.71
CA HIS A 90 5.59 4.20 -4.56
C HIS A 90 5.37 2.93 -3.74
N ALA A 91 4.66 1.97 -4.31
CA ALA A 91 4.55 0.63 -3.77
C ALA A 91 5.30 -0.35 -4.69
N VAL A 92 6.18 -1.16 -4.12
CA VAL A 92 6.95 -2.18 -4.83
C VAL A 92 6.57 -3.54 -4.26
N LEU A 93 6.17 -4.45 -5.15
CA LEU A 93 5.81 -5.81 -4.82
C LEU A 93 6.99 -6.71 -5.17
N LEU A 94 7.57 -7.34 -4.16
CA LEU A 94 8.69 -8.26 -4.32
C LEU A 94 8.14 -9.69 -4.34
N CYS A 95 8.55 -10.45 -5.36
CA CYS A 95 8.13 -11.83 -5.53
C CYS A 95 9.25 -12.65 -6.20
N PRO A 96 9.23 -13.98 -6.06
CA PRO A 96 10.10 -14.86 -6.83
C PRO A 96 9.94 -14.67 -8.36
N PRO A 97 11.02 -14.84 -9.14
CA PRO A 97 11.00 -14.57 -10.58
C PRO A 97 10.06 -15.50 -11.38
N ASP A 98 9.74 -16.67 -10.84
CA ASP A 98 8.84 -17.66 -11.45
C ASP A 98 7.35 -17.28 -11.37
N VAL A 99 6.98 -16.41 -10.41
CA VAL A 99 5.59 -15.94 -10.22
C VAL A 99 5.36 -14.51 -10.68
N GLU A 100 6.42 -13.80 -11.13
CA GLU A 100 6.33 -12.38 -11.52
C GLU A 100 5.26 -12.13 -12.60
N GLU A 101 5.20 -12.98 -13.63
CA GLU A 101 4.25 -12.81 -14.74
C GLU A 101 2.79 -13.03 -14.30
N GLU A 102 2.56 -13.94 -13.35
CA GLU A 102 1.22 -14.17 -12.78
C GLU A 102 0.79 -12.97 -11.94
N LEU A 103 1.64 -12.54 -11.00
CA LEU A 103 1.38 -11.37 -10.16
C LEU A 103 1.18 -10.10 -11.01
N ARG A 104 1.94 -9.94 -12.08
CA ARG A 104 1.80 -8.81 -13.02
C ARG A 104 0.46 -8.84 -13.77
N ARG A 105 -0.11 -10.01 -14.04
CA ARG A 105 -1.45 -10.14 -14.65
C ARG A 105 -2.53 -9.77 -13.64
N GLU A 106 -2.42 -10.22 -12.40
CA GLU A 106 -3.36 -9.87 -11.33
C GLU A 106 -3.44 -8.36 -11.12
N LEU A 107 -2.31 -7.65 -11.14
CA LEU A 107 -2.26 -6.19 -10.99
C LEU A 107 -2.91 -5.40 -12.15
N ARG A 108 -3.17 -6.07 -13.28
CA ARG A 108 -3.74 -5.47 -14.49
C ARG A 108 -5.21 -5.84 -14.72
N ALA A 109 -5.72 -6.83 -13.99
CA ALA A 109 -7.12 -7.23 -14.03
C ALA A 109 -8.01 -6.16 -13.37
#